data_AF-A0A263DID8-F1
#
_entry.id   AF-A0A263DID8-F1
#
_cell.length_a   1.000
_cell.length_b   1.000
_cell.length_c   1.000
_cell.angle_alpha   90.00
_cell.angle_beta   90.00
_cell.angle_gamma   90.00
#
_symmetry.space_group_name_H-M   'P 1'
#
loop_
_entity.id
_entity.type
_entity.pdbx_description
1 polymer ?
#
loop_
_entity_poly.entity_id
_entity_poly.type
_entity_poly.pdbx_seq_one_letter_code
_entity_poly.pdbx_strand_id
1 'polypeptide(L)'
;MGITSRGGTRRDIAGTEFSDTEAGRTDAARAGRTGQVTLRPERRRFPVPALAAVWSAVTLALGLWWWLRPGSYPFAPVAGEPSGTLLDVVPASAVPPVLVGAGLAGMGVAALAGTGRARGVVGGTAVGWVLVFGLAVPGLQPLTLIGYAMAMLGPPVLFATVLAGAWRWRGGPAAVAVFVLAGVVAWTTGLADAEVLVRYGAVITSTVEKAAPSAIMLFFLVGALVWAVLGARSVQGGAEQAPAWTRPEAAARWGRAAVVVAVVCALPYGLHRLTWLTPRPLGMDAAALAAQPEMRLHGLLLGLAALAGAVLTSGLVARWGEVWPRWMPVVRGRRVPLAAAVVPGTLVAALFTVAAVPMILMSVRQGALWGLLVFPFPVWGPALGLAVLGYVLRRRGESVRPGTIEGS
;
A
#
# COMPACT_ATOMS: atom_id res chain seq x y z
N MET A 1 -1.76 -27.57 67.87
CA MET A 1 -1.96 -28.34 69.11
C MET A 1 -2.12 -27.33 70.24
N GLY A 2 -3.27 -27.32 70.93
CA GLY A 2 -3.55 -26.62 72.22
C GLY A 2 -3.61 -25.08 72.18
N ILE A 3 -4.73 -24.36 72.29
CA ILE A 3 -5.75 -24.26 73.37
C ILE A 3 -5.37 -23.23 74.48
N THR A 4 -6.14 -22.14 74.50
CA THR A 4 -6.66 -21.31 75.62
C THR A 4 -5.76 -20.46 76.52
N SER A 5 -6.21 -19.24 76.82
CA SER A 5 -6.76 -18.82 78.14
C SER A 5 -7.03 -17.30 78.10
N ARG A 6 -8.30 -16.85 78.09
CA ARG A 6 -9.10 -16.33 79.23
C ARG A 6 -8.50 -15.11 79.96
N GLY A 7 -9.33 -14.06 80.12
CA GLY A 7 -9.42 -13.34 81.39
C GLY A 7 -9.78 -11.85 81.33
N GLY A 8 -10.96 -11.52 81.87
CA GLY A 8 -11.29 -10.20 82.44
C GLY A 8 -12.10 -9.27 81.52
N THR A 9 -13.16 -8.58 81.95
CA THR A 9 -13.78 -8.45 83.27
C THR A 9 -15.19 -7.87 83.06
N ARG A 10 -16.12 -8.31 83.90
CA ARG A 10 -17.55 -7.98 83.96
C ARG A 10 -17.77 -6.67 84.74
N ARG A 11 -18.78 -5.87 84.36
CA ARG A 11 -19.68 -5.02 85.19
C ARG A 11 -20.68 -4.36 84.22
N ASP A 12 -21.88 -4.88 84.03
CA ASP A 12 -23.11 -4.83 84.86
C ASP A 12 -23.87 -3.49 84.81
N ILE A 13 -25.20 -3.65 84.81
CA ILE A 13 -26.31 -2.70 85.06
C ILE A 13 -26.78 -1.88 83.84
N ALA A 14 -28.06 -1.70 83.49
CA ALA A 14 -29.36 -2.40 83.58
C ALA A 14 -30.45 -1.42 83.10
N GLY A 15 -31.55 -1.92 82.50
CA GLY A 15 -32.81 -1.18 82.24
C GLY A 15 -32.78 -0.23 81.03
N THR A 16 -33.76 -0.12 80.13
CA THR A 16 -35.19 -0.48 80.14
C THR A 16 -35.74 -0.36 78.70
N GLU A 17 -36.77 -1.15 78.40
CA GLU A 17 -37.58 -1.20 77.17
C GLU A 17 -38.37 0.11 76.89
N PHE A 18 -38.62 0.48 75.62
CA PHE A 18 -39.94 0.44 74.95
C PHE A 18 -39.97 1.14 73.55
N SER A 19 -40.70 0.49 72.64
CA SER A 19 -41.30 0.81 71.32
C SER A 19 -40.87 1.96 70.39
N ASP A 20 -40.77 1.57 69.11
CA ASP A 20 -41.32 2.19 67.89
C ASP A 20 -40.97 3.64 67.54
N THR A 21 -40.14 3.79 66.50
CA THR A 21 -40.48 4.69 65.40
C THR A 21 -39.87 4.19 64.09
N GLU A 22 -40.77 3.72 63.23
CA GLU A 22 -40.64 3.62 61.78
C GLU A 22 -40.09 4.93 61.19
N ALA A 23 -38.85 4.94 60.70
CA ALA A 23 -38.39 5.80 59.60
C ALA A 23 -36.93 5.49 59.27
N GLY A 24 -36.62 5.23 58.00
CA GLY A 24 -35.24 5.22 57.51
C GLY A 24 -34.69 3.86 57.09
N ARG A 25 -35.53 2.96 56.55
CA ARG A 25 -35.08 1.82 55.74
C ARG A 25 -35.49 2.01 54.28
N THR A 26 -35.03 3.08 53.67
CA THR A 26 -35.01 3.29 52.21
C THR A 26 -33.88 4.27 51.92
N ASP A 27 -32.78 3.80 51.33
CA ASP A 27 -31.91 4.56 50.39
C ASP A 27 -30.47 4.03 50.22
N ALA A 28 -30.08 2.92 50.86
CA ALA A 28 -28.73 2.37 50.65
C ALA A 28 -28.63 1.21 49.63
N ALA A 29 -29.75 0.74 49.06
CA ALA A 29 -29.78 -0.47 48.21
C ALA A 29 -30.30 -0.23 46.78
N ARG A 30 -30.40 1.02 46.31
CA ARG A 30 -30.91 1.35 44.97
C ARG A 30 -30.12 2.42 44.20
N ALA A 31 -28.80 2.45 44.38
CA ALA A 31 -27.88 2.99 43.38
C ALA A 31 -27.24 1.77 42.66
N GLY A 32 -27.97 1.03 41.84
CA GLY A 32 -28.58 1.58 40.63
C GLY A 32 -27.51 1.62 39.54
N ARG A 33 -27.22 0.42 39.02
CA ARG A 33 -26.50 0.11 37.77
C ARG A 33 -26.62 1.24 36.74
N THR A 34 -25.72 2.23 36.79
CA THR A 34 -25.42 3.05 35.64
C THR A 34 -24.47 2.23 34.80
N GLY A 35 -25.05 1.44 33.90
CA GLY A 35 -24.29 0.75 32.87
C GLY A 35 -23.43 1.78 32.15
N GLN A 36 -22.12 1.72 32.38
CA GLN A 36 -21.17 2.18 31.39
C GLN A 36 -21.36 1.28 30.17
N VAL A 37 -22.33 1.64 29.34
CA VAL A 37 -22.32 1.27 27.94
C VAL A 37 -21.12 2.02 27.37
N THR A 38 -19.93 1.45 27.53
CA THR A 38 -18.82 1.76 26.64
C THR A 38 -19.29 1.36 25.26
N LEU A 39 -19.98 2.28 24.58
CA LEU A 39 -20.11 2.27 23.13
C LEU A 39 -18.67 2.37 22.61
N ARG A 40 -17.99 1.22 22.54
CA ARG A 40 -16.87 1.08 21.62
C ARG A 40 -17.44 1.58 20.30
N PRO A 41 -16.90 2.65 19.70
CA PRO A 41 -17.32 2.99 18.36
C PRO A 41 -17.11 1.72 17.54
N GLU A 42 -18.20 1.12 17.06
CA GLU A 42 -18.11 0.05 16.10
C GLU A 42 -17.25 0.61 14.98
N ARG A 43 -15.98 0.18 14.94
CA ARG A 43 -15.13 0.49 13.80
C ARG A 43 -15.88 -0.09 12.62
N ARG A 44 -16.57 0.76 11.86
CA ARG A 44 -17.22 0.41 10.60
C ARG A 44 -16.20 -0.40 9.81
N ARG A 45 -16.33 -1.72 9.83
CA ARG A 45 -15.45 -2.59 9.07
C ARG A 45 -15.82 -2.33 7.63
N PHE A 46 -14.90 -1.76 6.85
CA PHE A 46 -15.10 -1.57 5.42
C PHE A 46 -15.57 -2.90 4.83
N PRO A 47 -16.76 -2.96 4.21
CA PRO A 47 -17.32 -4.21 3.71
C PRO A 47 -16.58 -4.60 2.43
N VAL A 48 -15.44 -5.28 2.59
CA VAL A 48 -14.65 -5.82 1.47
C VAL A 48 -15.49 -6.65 0.50
N PRO A 49 -16.47 -7.47 0.93
CA PRO A 49 -17.38 -8.13 0.00
C PRO A 49 -18.17 -7.15 -0.88
N ALA A 50 -18.69 -6.05 -0.32
CA ALA A 50 -19.40 -5.04 -1.11
C ALA A 50 -18.47 -4.33 -2.10
N LEU A 51 -17.23 -4.03 -1.69
CA LEU A 51 -16.23 -3.46 -2.59
C LEU A 51 -15.90 -4.40 -3.75
N ALA A 52 -15.73 -5.70 -3.47
CA ALA A 52 -15.50 -6.71 -4.49
C ALA A 52 -16.69 -6.83 -5.46
N ALA A 53 -17.93 -6.78 -4.94
CA ALA A 53 -19.14 -6.80 -5.74
C ALA A 53 -19.23 -5.57 -6.67
N VAL A 54 -18.96 -4.37 -6.15
CA VAL A 54 -18.92 -3.14 -6.96
C VAL A 54 -17.85 -3.23 -8.05
N TRP A 55 -16.65 -3.72 -7.70
CA TRP A 55 -15.58 -3.89 -8.68
C TRP A 55 -15.96 -4.86 -9.80
N SER A 56 -16.55 -6.01 -9.43
CA SER A 56 -17.05 -7.00 -10.38
C SER A 56 -18.20 -6.47 -11.24
N ALA A 57 -19.07 -5.61 -10.70
CA ALA A 57 -20.14 -4.96 -11.46
C ALA A 57 -19.58 -3.97 -12.50
N VAL A 58 -18.54 -3.21 -12.14
CA VAL A 58 -17.86 -2.32 -13.10
C VAL A 58 -17.14 -3.15 -14.18
N THR A 59 -16.48 -4.25 -13.81
CA THR A 59 -15.89 -5.19 -14.79
C THR A 59 -16.94 -5.76 -15.74
N LEU A 60 -18.11 -6.14 -15.24
CA LEU A 60 -19.25 -6.58 -16.03
C LEU A 60 -19.69 -5.49 -17.03
N ALA A 61 -19.85 -4.26 -16.56
CA ALA A 61 -20.27 -3.13 -17.40
C ALA A 61 -19.25 -2.82 -18.51
N LEU A 62 -17.94 -2.86 -18.19
CA LEU A 62 -16.87 -2.70 -19.19
C LEU A 62 -16.88 -3.83 -20.21
N GLY A 63 -17.05 -5.08 -19.76
CA GLY A 63 -17.18 -6.25 -20.64
C GLY A 63 -18.37 -6.12 -21.59
N LEU A 64 -19.55 -5.75 -21.09
CA LEU A 64 -20.74 -5.52 -21.91
C LEU A 64 -20.53 -4.36 -22.90
N TRP A 65 -19.92 -3.26 -22.46
CA TRP A 65 -19.62 -2.12 -23.31
C TRP A 65 -18.75 -2.50 -24.51
N TRP A 66 -17.64 -3.20 -24.28
CA TRP A 66 -16.75 -3.62 -25.37
C TRP A 66 -17.32 -4.76 -26.20
N TRP A 67 -18.22 -5.58 -25.66
CA TRP A 67 -18.93 -6.58 -26.44
C TRP A 67 -19.92 -5.94 -27.42
N LEU A 68 -20.69 -4.95 -26.95
CA LEU A 68 -21.64 -4.21 -27.78
C LEU A 68 -20.96 -3.22 -28.74
N ARG A 69 -19.74 -2.76 -28.43
CA ARG A 69 -18.96 -1.82 -29.24
C ARG A 69 -17.52 -2.30 -29.44
N PRO A 70 -17.28 -3.33 -30.27
CA PRO A 70 -15.94 -3.91 -30.46
C PRO A 70 -14.89 -2.88 -30.90
N GLY A 71 -15.28 -1.88 -31.72
CA GLY A 71 -14.38 -0.81 -32.18
C GLY A 71 -13.86 0.14 -31.09
N SER A 72 -14.40 0.06 -29.87
CA SER A 72 -13.94 0.85 -28.72
C SER A 72 -12.99 0.09 -27.78
N TYR A 73 -12.66 -1.16 -28.11
CA TYR A 73 -11.77 -1.99 -27.29
C TYR A 73 -10.32 -1.50 -27.42
N PRO A 74 -9.68 -1.05 -26.32
CA PRO A 74 -8.42 -0.32 -26.39
C PRO A 74 -7.17 -1.22 -26.42
N PHE A 75 -7.33 -2.55 -26.37
CA PHE A 75 -6.22 -3.50 -26.23
C PHE A 75 -6.12 -4.49 -27.40
N ALA A 76 -6.51 -4.07 -28.59
CA ALA A 76 -6.28 -4.89 -29.78
C ALA A 76 -4.75 -5.05 -29.99
N PRO A 77 -4.24 -6.27 -30.25
CA PRO A 77 -2.83 -6.49 -30.51
C PRO A 77 -2.35 -5.66 -31.71
N VAL A 78 -1.19 -5.03 -31.58
CA VAL A 78 -0.53 -4.29 -32.67
C VAL A 78 0.54 -5.20 -33.28
N ALA A 79 0.48 -5.40 -34.59
CA ALA A 79 1.42 -6.25 -35.29
C ALA A 79 2.86 -5.72 -35.14
N GLY A 80 3.78 -6.58 -34.69
CA GLY A 80 5.19 -6.24 -34.50
C GLY A 80 5.54 -5.64 -33.12
N GLU A 81 4.56 -5.31 -32.29
CA GLU A 81 4.76 -4.71 -30.96
C GLU A 81 4.00 -5.48 -29.85
N PRO A 82 4.42 -6.71 -29.52
CA PRO A 82 3.76 -7.50 -28.48
C PRO A 82 3.95 -6.85 -27.10
N SER A 83 2.86 -6.69 -26.35
CA SER A 83 2.86 -6.08 -25.01
C SER A 83 3.43 -6.99 -23.91
N GLY A 84 3.69 -8.27 -24.23
CA GLY A 84 4.14 -9.29 -23.29
C GLY A 84 3.05 -9.76 -22.33
N THR A 85 1.79 -9.68 -22.75
CA THR A 85 0.62 -9.97 -21.89
C THR A 85 -0.25 -11.09 -22.47
N LEU A 86 -1.18 -11.61 -21.67
CA LEU A 86 -2.20 -12.56 -22.13
C LEU A 86 -3.03 -11.99 -23.30
N LEU A 87 -3.20 -10.68 -23.37
CA LEU A 87 -3.96 -10.02 -24.43
C LEU A 87 -3.30 -10.10 -25.80
N ASP A 88 -2.00 -10.40 -25.88
CA ASP A 88 -1.32 -10.62 -27.16
C ASP A 88 -1.67 -11.99 -27.79
N VAL A 89 -2.10 -12.94 -26.96
CA VAL A 89 -2.36 -14.34 -27.38
C VAL A 89 -3.86 -14.62 -27.48
N VAL A 90 -4.68 -13.91 -26.70
CA VAL A 90 -6.13 -14.08 -26.70
C VAL A 90 -6.76 -13.21 -27.80
N PRO A 91 -7.63 -13.76 -28.66
CA PRO A 91 -8.37 -12.97 -29.64
C PRO A 91 -9.14 -11.83 -28.96
N ALA A 92 -9.03 -10.61 -29.50
CA ALA A 92 -9.68 -9.43 -28.93
C ALA A 92 -11.20 -9.59 -28.79
N SER A 93 -11.85 -10.38 -29.65
CA SER A 93 -13.28 -10.71 -29.59
C SER A 93 -13.66 -11.63 -28.42
N ALA A 94 -12.72 -12.41 -27.89
CA ALA A 94 -12.96 -13.33 -26.78
C ALA A 94 -12.87 -12.65 -25.40
N VAL A 95 -12.20 -11.50 -25.32
CA VAL A 95 -11.97 -10.80 -24.03
C VAL A 95 -13.27 -10.24 -23.42
N PRO A 96 -14.13 -9.50 -24.15
CA PRO A 96 -15.33 -8.91 -23.56
C PRO A 96 -16.31 -9.96 -22.96
N PRO A 97 -16.62 -11.10 -23.62
CA PRO A 97 -17.42 -12.16 -23.00
C PRO A 97 -16.83 -12.73 -21.72
N VAL A 98 -15.50 -12.88 -21.66
CA VAL A 98 -14.80 -13.36 -20.45
C VAL A 98 -14.93 -12.35 -19.31
N LEU A 99 -14.83 -11.05 -19.59
CA LEU A 99 -15.05 -10.00 -18.59
C LEU A 99 -16.48 -10.00 -18.04
N VAL A 100 -17.48 -10.22 -18.91
CA VAL A 100 -18.88 -10.36 -18.50
C VAL A 100 -19.06 -11.56 -17.57
N GLY A 101 -18.53 -12.72 -17.96
CA GLY A 101 -18.58 -13.93 -17.13
C GLY A 101 -17.88 -13.75 -15.78
N ALA A 102 -16.68 -13.16 -15.77
CA ALA A 102 -15.91 -12.88 -14.57
C ALA A 102 -16.63 -11.86 -13.65
N GLY A 103 -17.27 -10.85 -14.23
CA GLY A 103 -18.07 -9.86 -13.50
C GLY A 103 -19.30 -10.47 -12.83
N LEU A 104 -20.09 -11.27 -13.57
CA LEU A 104 -21.27 -11.97 -13.04
C LEU A 104 -20.88 -12.96 -11.93
N ALA A 105 -19.88 -13.80 -12.18
CA ALA A 105 -19.37 -14.75 -11.19
C ALA A 105 -18.83 -14.02 -9.96
N GLY A 106 -18.05 -12.96 -10.15
CA GLY A 106 -17.52 -12.14 -9.07
C GLY A 106 -18.61 -11.51 -8.20
N MET A 107 -19.64 -10.93 -8.79
CA MET A 107 -20.78 -10.38 -8.04
C MET A 107 -21.50 -11.45 -7.21
N GLY A 108 -21.79 -12.61 -7.81
CA GLY A 108 -22.45 -13.71 -7.11
C GLY A 108 -21.61 -14.24 -5.94
N VAL A 109 -20.32 -14.46 -6.17
CA VAL A 109 -19.40 -14.97 -5.13
C VAL A 109 -19.17 -13.92 -4.03
N ALA A 110 -19.12 -12.64 -4.35
CA ALA A 110 -18.99 -11.56 -3.38
C ALA A 110 -20.23 -11.48 -2.46
N ALA A 111 -21.44 -11.68 -3.00
CA ALA A 111 -22.66 -11.77 -2.20
C ALA A 111 -22.63 -12.98 -1.25
N LEU A 112 -22.18 -14.14 -1.75
CA LEU A 112 -22.03 -15.35 -0.93
C LEU A 112 -20.96 -15.20 0.15
N ALA A 113 -19.90 -14.43 -0.10
CA ALA A 113 -18.85 -14.16 0.89
C ALA A 113 -19.40 -13.51 2.17
N GLY A 114 -20.45 -12.69 2.06
CA GLY A 114 -21.13 -12.07 3.19
C GLY A 114 -21.84 -13.08 4.12
N THR A 115 -22.17 -14.27 3.61
CA THR A 115 -22.89 -15.31 4.37
C THR A 115 -21.96 -16.28 5.12
N GLY A 116 -20.65 -16.27 4.83
CA GLY A 116 -19.65 -17.14 5.44
C GLY A 116 -19.66 -18.61 5.00
N ARG A 117 -20.64 -19.04 4.18
CA ARG A 117 -20.86 -20.46 3.79
C ARG A 117 -20.05 -20.94 2.58
N ALA A 118 -19.38 -20.04 1.84
CA ALA A 118 -18.73 -20.35 0.55
C ALA A 118 -17.23 -20.06 0.51
N ARG A 119 -16.49 -20.29 1.61
CA ARG A 119 -15.08 -19.88 1.76
C ARG A 119 -14.18 -20.42 0.64
N GLY A 120 -14.35 -21.68 0.24
CA GLY A 120 -13.59 -22.31 -0.85
C GLY A 120 -13.83 -21.65 -2.21
N VAL A 121 -15.10 -21.36 -2.53
CA VAL A 121 -15.46 -20.66 -3.78
C VAL A 121 -14.89 -19.25 -3.80
N VAL A 122 -15.01 -18.51 -2.70
CA VAL A 122 -14.40 -17.17 -2.57
C VAL A 122 -12.89 -17.21 -2.76
N GLY A 123 -12.23 -18.22 -2.17
CA GLY A 123 -10.79 -18.44 -2.34
C GLY A 123 -10.41 -18.75 -3.80
N GLY A 124 -11.12 -19.69 -4.44
CA GLY A 124 -10.90 -20.04 -5.85
C GLY A 124 -11.11 -18.86 -6.80
N THR A 125 -12.19 -18.10 -6.63
CA THR A 125 -12.44 -16.87 -7.39
C THR A 125 -11.35 -15.84 -7.15
N ALA A 126 -10.93 -15.63 -5.89
CA ALA A 126 -9.84 -14.69 -5.59
C ALA A 126 -8.52 -15.08 -6.30
N VAL A 127 -8.16 -16.36 -6.31
CA VAL A 127 -6.99 -16.86 -7.04
C VAL A 127 -7.13 -16.59 -8.54
N GLY A 128 -8.29 -16.89 -9.13
CA GLY A 128 -8.56 -16.60 -10.54
C GLY A 128 -8.40 -15.12 -10.88
N TRP A 129 -8.95 -14.22 -10.05
CA TRP A 129 -8.78 -12.78 -10.23
C TRP A 129 -7.32 -12.34 -10.14
N VAL A 130 -6.56 -12.86 -9.18
CA VAL A 130 -5.12 -12.54 -9.03
C VAL A 130 -4.31 -13.04 -10.23
N LEU A 131 -4.53 -14.26 -10.68
CA LEU A 131 -3.78 -14.84 -11.80
C LEU A 131 -4.11 -14.14 -13.12
N VAL A 132 -5.39 -13.91 -13.42
CA VAL A 132 -5.80 -13.33 -14.70
C VAL A 132 -5.65 -11.81 -14.69
N PHE A 133 -6.35 -11.12 -13.79
CA PHE A 133 -6.41 -9.65 -13.78
C PHE A 133 -5.27 -9.00 -13.02
N GLY A 134 -4.59 -9.75 -12.14
CA GLY A 134 -3.37 -9.30 -11.49
C GLY A 134 -2.14 -9.57 -12.35
N LEU A 135 -1.89 -10.82 -12.72
CA LEU A 135 -0.60 -11.22 -13.32
C LEU A 135 -0.60 -11.25 -14.85
N ALA A 136 -1.62 -11.84 -15.47
CA ALA A 136 -1.57 -12.16 -16.90
C ALA A 136 -1.93 -10.98 -17.82
N VAL A 137 -2.84 -10.11 -17.38
CA VAL A 137 -3.40 -9.02 -18.20
C VAL A 137 -2.63 -7.69 -18.11
N PRO A 138 -2.23 -7.16 -16.94
CA PRO A 138 -1.81 -5.75 -16.86
C PRO A 138 -0.48 -5.40 -17.51
N GLY A 139 0.46 -6.35 -17.63
CA GLY A 139 1.78 -6.10 -18.22
C GLY A 139 2.56 -4.98 -17.51
N LEU A 140 3.34 -4.21 -18.29
CA LEU A 140 4.10 -3.05 -17.78
C LEU A 140 3.29 -1.74 -17.73
N GLN A 141 2.11 -1.68 -18.35
CA GLN A 141 1.38 -0.43 -18.56
C GLN A 141 1.01 0.31 -17.25
N PRO A 142 0.43 -0.35 -16.21
CA PRO A 142 0.16 0.33 -14.94
C PRO A 142 1.42 0.83 -14.26
N LEU A 143 2.52 0.08 -14.36
CA LEU A 143 3.80 0.46 -13.77
C LEU A 143 4.33 1.73 -14.45
N THR A 144 4.28 1.78 -15.79
CA THR A 144 4.66 2.96 -16.56
C THR A 144 3.80 4.16 -16.17
N LEU A 145 2.47 4.02 -16.12
CA LEU A 145 1.56 5.10 -15.71
C LEU A 145 1.92 5.68 -14.34
N ILE A 146 2.14 4.81 -13.34
CA ILE A 146 2.52 5.24 -12.00
C ILE A 146 3.93 5.85 -11.99
N GLY A 147 4.87 5.30 -12.74
CA GLY A 147 6.21 5.87 -12.91
C GLY A 147 6.16 7.29 -13.47
N TYR A 148 5.38 7.51 -14.52
CA TYR A 148 5.18 8.84 -15.10
C TYR A 148 4.54 9.81 -14.11
N ALA A 149 3.48 9.38 -13.41
CA ALA A 149 2.84 10.19 -12.37
C ALA A 149 3.83 10.54 -11.24
N MET A 150 4.69 9.61 -10.82
CA MET A 150 5.71 9.85 -9.80
C MET A 150 6.80 10.81 -10.27
N ALA A 151 7.30 10.67 -11.50
CA ALA A 151 8.29 11.58 -12.06
C ALA A 151 7.72 13.00 -12.21
N MET A 152 6.46 13.13 -12.59
CA MET A 152 5.78 14.42 -12.78
C MET A 152 5.43 15.10 -11.46
N LEU A 153 4.79 14.38 -10.54
CA LEU A 153 4.24 14.96 -9.30
C LEU A 153 5.23 14.92 -8.14
N GLY A 154 6.22 14.02 -8.17
CA GLY A 154 7.16 13.80 -7.08
C GLY A 154 7.92 15.06 -6.67
N PRO A 155 8.69 15.70 -7.58
CA PRO A 155 9.44 16.91 -7.26
C PRO A 155 8.59 18.07 -6.74
N PRO A 156 7.47 18.49 -7.38
CA PRO A 156 6.68 19.61 -6.87
C PRO A 156 5.99 19.29 -5.54
N VAL A 157 5.48 18.06 -5.35
CA VAL A 157 4.89 17.64 -4.08
C VAL A 157 5.95 17.65 -2.97
N LEU A 158 7.13 17.10 -3.24
CA LEU A 158 8.23 17.08 -2.28
C LEU A 158 8.66 18.50 -1.92
N PHE A 159 8.85 19.37 -2.91
CA PHE A 159 9.18 20.78 -2.68
C PHE A 159 8.10 21.49 -1.85
N ALA A 160 6.82 21.33 -2.21
CA ALA A 160 5.71 21.92 -1.47
C ALA A 160 5.67 21.44 -0.01
N THR A 161 5.92 20.14 0.24
CA THR A 161 5.96 19.60 1.61
C THR A 161 7.13 20.15 2.42
N VAL A 162 8.31 20.30 1.81
CA VAL A 162 9.50 20.89 2.44
C VAL A 162 9.25 22.36 2.74
N LEU A 163 8.73 23.12 1.78
CA LEU A 163 8.42 24.54 1.91
C LEU A 163 7.39 24.80 3.02
N ALA A 164 6.29 24.04 3.04
CA ALA A 164 5.29 24.14 4.09
C ALA A 164 5.84 23.78 5.48
N GLY A 165 6.88 22.92 5.54
CA GLY A 165 7.59 22.54 6.76
C GLY A 165 8.70 23.50 7.17
N ALA A 166 9.20 24.31 6.24
CA ALA A 166 10.48 25.01 6.38
C ALA A 166 10.51 25.95 7.59
N TRP A 167 9.40 26.65 7.82
CA TRP A 167 9.28 27.67 8.87
C TRP A 167 9.14 27.08 10.28
N ARG A 168 8.88 25.77 10.39
CA ARG A 168 8.53 25.12 11.67
C ARG A 168 9.70 24.41 12.35
N TRP A 169 10.90 24.41 11.76
CA TRP A 169 12.09 23.80 12.34
C TRP A 169 13.38 24.45 11.81
N ARG A 170 14.44 24.42 12.63
CA ARG A 170 15.72 25.10 12.35
C ARG A 170 16.40 24.70 11.04
N GLY A 171 16.21 23.47 10.57
CA GLY A 171 16.80 22.96 9.32
C GLY A 171 15.96 23.22 8.07
N GLY A 172 14.75 23.78 8.22
CA GLY A 172 13.82 23.95 7.12
C GLY A 172 14.27 24.92 6.04
N PRO A 173 14.78 26.12 6.37
CA PRO A 173 15.33 27.03 5.38
C PRO A 173 16.50 26.41 4.61
N ALA A 174 17.35 25.63 5.28
CA ALA A 174 18.44 24.90 4.63
C ALA A 174 17.92 23.84 3.66
N ALA A 175 16.87 23.08 4.03
CA ALA A 175 16.25 22.11 3.14
C ALA A 175 15.64 22.77 1.89
N VAL A 176 14.96 23.92 2.05
CA VAL A 176 14.45 24.71 0.92
C VAL A 176 15.61 25.21 0.06
N ALA A 177 16.66 25.76 0.67
CA ALA A 177 17.85 26.23 -0.06
C ALA A 177 18.51 25.11 -0.87
N VAL A 178 18.59 23.89 -0.34
CA VAL A 178 19.11 22.72 -1.08
C VAL A 178 18.21 22.37 -2.26
N PHE A 179 16.89 22.39 -2.11
CA PHE A 179 15.96 22.16 -3.23
C PHE A 179 16.07 23.24 -4.31
N VAL A 180 16.12 24.51 -3.91
CA VAL A 180 16.29 25.64 -4.82
C VAL A 180 17.63 25.52 -5.54
N LEU A 181 18.71 25.22 -4.82
CA LEU A 181 20.04 25.02 -5.40
C LEU A 181 20.03 23.86 -6.40
N ALA A 182 19.40 22.73 -6.08
CA ALA A 182 19.27 21.61 -7.00
C ALA A 182 18.51 22.01 -8.28
N GLY A 183 17.44 22.80 -8.16
CA GLY A 183 16.71 23.35 -9.30
C GLY A 183 17.55 24.31 -10.15
N VAL A 184 18.31 25.21 -9.50
CA VAL A 184 19.23 26.15 -10.17
C VAL A 184 20.35 25.40 -10.89
N VAL A 185 20.92 24.37 -10.26
CA VAL A 185 21.95 23.52 -10.89
C VAL A 185 21.35 22.77 -12.09
N ALA A 186 20.17 22.17 -11.94
CA ALA A 186 19.50 21.49 -13.06
C ALA A 186 19.20 22.46 -14.23
N TRP A 187 18.81 23.70 -13.93
CA TRP A 187 18.59 24.73 -14.94
C TRP A 187 19.89 25.17 -15.64
N THR A 188 20.91 25.54 -14.86
CA THR A 188 22.18 26.07 -15.37
C THR A 188 23.03 25.04 -16.12
N THR A 189 22.83 23.75 -15.83
CA THR A 189 23.49 22.66 -16.56
C THR A 189 22.76 22.24 -17.84
N GLY A 190 21.60 22.85 -18.15
CA GLY A 190 20.75 22.47 -19.28
C GLY A 190 20.00 21.15 -19.06
N LEU A 191 20.01 20.60 -17.84
CA LEU A 191 19.31 19.35 -17.53
C LEU A 191 17.79 19.53 -17.49
N ALA A 192 17.32 20.72 -17.13
CA ALA A 192 15.91 21.07 -17.00
C ALA A 192 15.66 22.53 -17.42
N ASP A 193 16.26 22.98 -18.51
CA ASP A 193 16.00 24.32 -19.06
C ASP A 193 14.59 24.44 -19.68
N ALA A 194 14.24 25.64 -20.16
CA ALA A 194 12.93 25.91 -20.74
C ALA A 194 12.57 24.97 -21.89
N GLU A 195 13.52 24.66 -22.78
CA GLU A 195 13.27 23.82 -23.95
C GLU A 195 13.01 22.37 -23.51
N VAL A 196 13.82 21.84 -22.60
CA VAL A 196 13.64 20.49 -22.04
C VAL A 196 12.29 20.39 -21.34
N LEU A 197 11.90 21.39 -20.55
CA LEU A 197 10.60 21.38 -19.85
C LEU A 197 9.41 21.45 -20.81
N VAL A 198 9.51 22.19 -21.92
CA VAL A 198 8.47 22.22 -22.96
C VAL A 198 8.36 20.87 -23.66
N ARG A 199 9.49 20.27 -24.08
CA ARG A 199 9.52 18.92 -24.68
C ARG A 199 8.95 17.88 -23.72
N TYR A 200 9.35 17.94 -22.46
CA TYR A 200 8.86 17.05 -21.41
C TYR A 200 7.35 17.24 -21.18
N GLY A 201 6.86 18.47 -21.19
CA GLY A 201 5.44 18.78 -21.16
C GLY A 201 4.66 18.15 -22.31
N ALA A 202 5.18 18.19 -23.54
CA ALA A 202 4.55 17.55 -24.70
C ALA A 202 4.50 16.01 -24.57
N VAL A 203 5.56 15.39 -24.06
CA VAL A 203 5.59 13.95 -23.76
C VAL A 203 4.54 13.61 -22.70
N ILE A 204 4.41 14.43 -21.66
CA ILE A 204 3.38 14.24 -20.62
C ILE A 204 1.98 14.33 -21.21
N THR A 205 1.67 15.39 -21.96
CA THR A 205 0.32 15.59 -22.52
C THR A 205 -0.07 14.43 -23.43
N SER A 206 0.82 14.02 -24.34
CA SER A 206 0.59 12.87 -25.20
C SER A 206 0.47 11.55 -24.44
N THR A 207 1.18 11.40 -23.32
CA THR A 207 1.04 10.23 -22.43
C THR A 207 -0.30 10.25 -21.69
N VAL A 208 -0.76 11.41 -21.24
CA VAL A 208 -2.07 11.57 -20.56
C VAL A 208 -3.21 11.27 -21.52
N GLU A 209 -3.15 11.75 -22.76
CA GLU A 209 -4.12 11.40 -23.82
C GLU A 209 -4.18 9.89 -24.07
N LYS A 210 -3.04 9.21 -23.95
CA LYS A 210 -2.90 7.76 -24.13
C LYS A 210 -2.94 6.98 -22.81
N ALA A 211 -3.31 7.60 -21.69
CA ALA A 211 -3.26 6.96 -20.38
C ALA A 211 -4.44 6.02 -20.13
N ALA A 212 -5.53 6.13 -20.90
CA ALA A 212 -6.76 5.38 -20.67
C ALA A 212 -6.56 3.85 -20.61
N PRO A 213 -5.85 3.19 -21.56
CA PRO A 213 -5.56 1.76 -21.46
C PRO A 213 -4.80 1.40 -20.17
N SER A 214 -3.79 2.19 -19.81
CA SER A 214 -3.00 1.97 -18.59
C SER A 214 -3.82 2.15 -17.31
N ALA A 215 -4.74 3.11 -17.29
CA ALA A 215 -5.64 3.34 -16.16
C ALA A 215 -6.66 2.21 -15.99
N ILE A 216 -7.16 1.65 -17.10
CA ILE A 216 -8.01 0.47 -17.10
C ILE A 216 -7.25 -0.75 -16.57
N MET A 217 -6.00 -0.95 -16.99
CA MET A 217 -5.15 -2.04 -16.47
C MET A 217 -4.89 -1.87 -14.97
N LEU A 218 -4.67 -0.64 -14.51
CA LEU A 218 -4.54 -0.34 -13.08
C LEU A 218 -5.84 -0.65 -12.32
N PHE A 219 -7.01 -0.36 -12.89
CA PHE A 219 -8.30 -0.72 -12.32
C PHE A 219 -8.44 -2.24 -12.12
N PHE A 220 -8.04 -3.05 -13.12
CA PHE A 220 -8.06 -4.52 -13.01
C PHE A 220 -7.08 -5.03 -11.96
N LEU A 221 -5.87 -4.46 -11.89
CA LEU A 221 -4.88 -4.80 -10.87
C LEU A 221 -5.40 -4.50 -9.45
N VAL A 222 -6.02 -3.33 -9.25
CA VAL A 222 -6.62 -2.98 -7.95
C VAL A 222 -7.77 -3.92 -7.62
N GLY A 223 -8.59 -4.30 -8.61
CA GLY A 223 -9.64 -5.31 -8.45
C GLY A 223 -9.11 -6.65 -8.00
N ALA A 224 -8.00 -7.11 -8.59
CA ALA A 224 -7.30 -8.31 -8.16
C ALA A 224 -6.81 -8.21 -6.70
N LEU A 225 -6.31 -7.05 -6.26
CA LEU A 225 -5.94 -6.83 -4.85
C LEU A 225 -7.15 -6.86 -3.90
N VAL A 226 -8.29 -6.28 -4.31
CA VAL A 226 -9.53 -6.35 -3.53
C VAL A 226 -9.96 -7.80 -3.34
N TRP A 227 -9.95 -8.59 -4.41
CA TRP A 227 -10.26 -10.02 -4.38
C TRP A 227 -9.24 -10.81 -3.55
N ALA A 228 -7.94 -10.51 -3.66
CA ALA A 228 -6.90 -11.13 -2.85
C ALA A 228 -7.14 -10.89 -1.35
N VAL A 229 -7.51 -9.67 -0.96
CA VAL A 229 -7.85 -9.34 0.44
C VAL A 229 -9.11 -10.09 0.89
N LEU A 230 -10.14 -10.19 0.03
CA LEU A 230 -11.36 -10.93 0.35
C LEU A 230 -11.09 -12.42 0.55
N GLY A 231 -10.34 -13.04 -0.38
CA GLY A 231 -9.95 -14.45 -0.30
C GLY A 231 -9.06 -14.75 0.90
N ALA A 232 -8.08 -13.88 1.19
CA ALA A 232 -7.25 -14.05 2.38
C ALA A 232 -8.08 -13.99 3.67
N ARG A 233 -9.09 -13.11 3.75
CA ARG A 233 -9.98 -13.02 4.91
C ARG A 233 -10.92 -14.22 5.03
N SER A 234 -11.41 -14.76 3.92
CA SER A 234 -12.31 -15.93 3.95
C SER A 234 -11.58 -17.18 4.44
N VAL A 235 -10.30 -17.34 4.09
CA VAL A 235 -9.45 -18.44 4.56
C VAL A 235 -9.05 -18.24 6.03
N GLN A 236 -8.62 -17.03 6.41
CA GLN A 236 -8.21 -16.73 7.80
C GLN A 236 -9.38 -16.78 8.80
N GLY A 237 -10.61 -16.46 8.38
CA GLY A 237 -11.80 -16.54 9.24
C GLY A 237 -12.18 -17.97 9.68
N GLY A 238 -11.49 -19.00 9.18
CA GLY A 238 -11.66 -20.39 9.62
C GLY A 238 -10.52 -20.93 10.49
N ALA A 239 -9.44 -20.17 10.70
CA ALA A 239 -8.31 -20.64 11.50
C ALA A 239 -8.55 -20.37 12.99
N GLU A 240 -8.62 -21.41 13.82
CA GLU A 240 -8.81 -21.29 15.27
C GLU A 240 -7.59 -20.68 15.97
N GLN A 241 -6.38 -20.85 15.42
CA GLN A 241 -5.14 -20.31 15.97
C GLN A 241 -4.32 -19.60 14.89
N ALA A 242 -3.87 -18.38 15.20
CA ALA A 242 -2.97 -17.65 14.32
C ALA A 242 -1.59 -18.35 14.27
N PRO A 243 -1.04 -18.63 13.07
CA PRO A 243 0.26 -19.29 12.95
C PRO A 243 1.39 -18.53 13.66
N ALA A 244 2.37 -19.26 14.19
CA ALA A 244 3.49 -18.69 14.96
C ALA A 244 4.26 -17.57 14.23
N TRP A 245 4.40 -17.67 12.90
CA TRP A 245 5.10 -16.67 12.08
C TRP A 245 4.37 -15.32 12.00
N THR A 246 3.07 -15.28 12.32
CA THR A 246 2.25 -14.06 12.33
C THR A 246 2.36 -13.28 13.64
N ARG A 247 3.00 -13.85 14.67
CA ARG A 247 3.24 -13.17 15.95
C ARG A 247 4.10 -11.92 15.72
N PRO A 248 3.86 -10.81 16.45
CA PRO A 248 4.57 -9.54 16.23
C PRO A 248 6.10 -9.64 16.27
N GLU A 249 6.64 -10.48 17.15
CA GLU A 249 8.09 -10.70 17.31
C GLU A 249 8.70 -11.45 16.12
N ALA A 250 8.04 -12.51 15.66
CA ALA A 250 8.44 -13.24 14.45
C ALA A 250 8.35 -12.31 13.22
N ALA A 251 7.23 -11.59 13.09
CA ALA A 251 7.00 -10.57 12.05
C ALA A 251 8.06 -9.48 12.04
N ALA A 252 8.54 -9.05 13.20
CA ALA A 252 9.62 -8.08 13.28
C ALA A 252 10.95 -8.63 12.74
N ARG A 253 11.24 -9.92 12.93
CA ARG A 253 12.50 -10.53 12.45
C ARG A 253 12.51 -10.69 10.93
N TRP A 254 11.53 -11.41 10.37
CA TRP A 254 11.50 -11.65 8.93
C TRP A 254 11.11 -10.39 8.15
N GLY A 255 10.29 -9.51 8.73
CA GLY A 255 9.94 -8.21 8.13
C GLY A 255 11.15 -7.28 7.97
N ARG A 256 12.11 -7.30 8.91
CA ARG A 256 13.39 -6.60 8.74
C ARG A 256 14.19 -7.12 7.56
N ALA A 257 14.31 -8.44 7.43
CA ALA A 257 15.00 -9.04 6.29
C ALA A 257 14.32 -8.64 4.96
N ALA A 258 12.99 -8.70 4.89
CA ALA A 258 12.22 -8.30 3.72
C ALA A 258 12.44 -6.82 3.35
N VAL A 259 12.49 -5.92 4.34
CA VAL A 259 12.83 -4.50 4.10
C VAL A 259 14.23 -4.35 3.53
N VAL A 260 15.23 -5.03 4.10
CA VAL A 260 16.61 -4.94 3.61
C VAL A 260 16.69 -5.41 2.15
N VAL A 261 16.07 -6.54 1.83
CA VAL A 261 16.01 -7.05 0.44
C VAL A 261 15.33 -6.03 -0.48
N ALA A 262 14.17 -5.50 -0.10
CA ALA A 262 13.44 -4.53 -0.92
C ALA A 262 14.22 -3.21 -1.11
N VAL A 263 14.96 -2.75 -0.10
CA VAL A 263 15.85 -1.59 -0.19
C VAL A 263 17.00 -1.86 -1.14
N VAL A 264 17.69 -3.00 -0.98
CA VAL A 264 18.81 -3.40 -1.84
C VAL A 264 18.36 -3.54 -3.29
N CYS A 265 17.17 -4.11 -3.54
CA CYS A 265 16.61 -4.23 -4.89
C CYS A 265 16.35 -2.88 -5.58
N ALA A 266 16.11 -1.80 -4.84
CA ALA A 266 15.87 -0.48 -5.40
C ALA A 266 17.16 0.24 -5.84
N LEU A 267 18.30 -0.10 -5.22
CA LEU A 267 19.57 0.60 -5.42
C LEU A 267 20.11 0.45 -6.86
N PRO A 268 20.14 -0.74 -7.49
CA PRO A 268 20.67 -0.90 -8.84
C PRO A 268 20.02 0.04 -9.85
N TYR A 269 18.69 0.16 -9.84
CA TYR A 269 17.97 1.06 -10.73
C TYR A 269 18.33 2.53 -10.48
N GLY A 270 18.28 2.97 -9.22
CA GLY A 270 18.59 4.35 -8.85
C GLY A 270 20.02 4.72 -9.23
N LEU A 271 20.99 3.89 -8.88
CA LEU A 271 22.41 4.10 -9.19
C LEU A 271 22.68 4.05 -10.70
N HIS A 272 22.04 3.13 -11.42
CA HIS A 272 22.12 3.06 -12.88
C HIS A 272 21.67 4.37 -13.52
N ARG A 273 20.53 4.94 -13.09
CA ARG A 273 20.05 6.24 -13.59
C ARG A 273 20.98 7.39 -13.20
N LEU A 274 21.59 7.37 -12.02
CA LEU A 274 22.57 8.40 -11.64
C LEU A 274 23.81 8.42 -12.54
N THR A 275 24.17 7.29 -13.18
CA THR A 275 25.28 7.29 -14.16
C THR A 275 25.00 8.19 -15.36
N TRP A 276 23.74 8.53 -15.64
CA TRP A 276 23.37 9.44 -16.72
C TRP A 276 23.77 10.89 -16.48
N LEU A 277 24.24 11.23 -15.28
CA LEU A 277 24.88 12.52 -14.99
C LEU A 277 26.38 12.53 -15.36
N THR A 278 26.96 11.36 -15.64
CA THR A 278 28.38 11.21 -15.94
C THR A 278 28.64 11.19 -17.45
N PRO A 279 29.90 11.40 -17.90
CA PRO A 279 30.26 11.28 -19.31
C PRO A 279 30.10 9.88 -19.91
N ARG A 280 30.00 8.83 -19.07
CA ARG A 280 29.89 7.42 -19.50
C ARG A 280 28.63 6.78 -18.89
N PRO A 281 27.43 7.15 -19.37
CA PRO A 281 26.18 6.53 -18.91
C PRO A 281 26.19 5.02 -19.16
N LEU A 282 25.69 4.26 -18.19
CA LEU A 282 25.45 2.83 -18.38
C LEU A 282 24.12 2.61 -19.10
N GLY A 283 24.08 1.65 -20.02
CA GLY A 283 22.87 1.17 -20.70
C GLY A 283 22.27 2.09 -21.77
N MET A 284 22.81 3.30 -21.95
CA MET A 284 22.44 4.25 -23.01
C MET A 284 23.69 4.96 -23.49
N ASP A 285 23.72 5.36 -24.76
CA ASP A 285 24.79 6.19 -25.29
C ASP A 285 24.67 7.65 -24.84
N ALA A 286 25.80 8.31 -24.60
CA ALA A 286 25.84 9.70 -24.15
C ALA A 286 25.26 10.65 -25.21
N ALA A 287 25.53 10.41 -26.50
CA ALA A 287 24.98 11.23 -27.57
C ALA A 287 23.45 11.03 -27.69
N ALA A 288 22.96 9.81 -27.49
CA ALA A 288 21.52 9.54 -27.45
C ALA A 288 20.80 10.29 -26.31
N LEU A 289 21.41 10.36 -25.12
CA LEU A 289 20.87 11.14 -23.99
C LEU A 289 20.94 12.65 -24.22
N ALA A 290 21.96 13.14 -24.92
CA ALA A 290 22.07 14.54 -25.32
C ALA A 290 21.01 14.91 -26.38
N ALA A 291 20.69 13.98 -27.29
CA ALA A 291 19.66 14.17 -28.30
C ALA A 291 18.23 14.14 -27.74
N GLN A 292 18.02 13.46 -26.60
CA GLN A 292 16.72 13.32 -25.93
C GLN A 292 16.81 13.78 -24.46
N PRO A 293 17.00 15.08 -24.21
CA PRO A 293 17.21 15.59 -22.86
C PRO A 293 15.98 15.39 -21.95
N GLU A 294 14.77 15.38 -22.49
CA GLU A 294 13.53 15.06 -21.76
C GLU A 294 13.50 13.62 -21.26
N MET A 295 14.01 12.66 -22.06
CA MET A 295 14.17 11.27 -21.65
C MET A 295 15.22 11.14 -20.54
N ARG A 296 16.34 11.88 -20.67
CA ARG A 296 17.39 11.93 -19.66
C ARG A 296 16.85 12.43 -18.32
N LEU A 297 16.13 13.55 -18.34
CA LEU A 297 15.48 14.14 -17.16
C LEU A 297 14.49 13.15 -16.54
N HIS A 298 13.60 12.55 -17.35
CA HIS A 298 12.62 11.56 -16.88
C HIS A 298 13.28 10.37 -16.18
N GLY A 299 14.31 9.80 -16.82
CA GLY A 299 15.07 8.67 -16.27
C GLY A 299 15.71 9.00 -14.92
N LEU A 300 16.27 10.21 -14.78
CA LEU A 300 16.85 10.68 -13.51
C LEU A 300 15.79 10.87 -12.43
N LEU A 301 14.65 11.46 -12.76
CA LEU A 301 13.53 11.62 -11.83
C LEU A 301 13.01 10.27 -11.31
N LEU A 302 12.87 9.28 -12.19
CA LEU A 302 12.53 7.92 -11.78
C LEU A 302 13.61 7.28 -10.90
N GLY A 303 14.88 7.47 -11.24
CA GLY A 303 16.01 6.97 -10.43
C GLY A 303 16.01 7.55 -9.02
N LEU A 304 15.84 8.87 -8.91
CA LEU A 304 15.71 9.57 -7.63
C LEU A 304 14.46 9.12 -6.87
N ALA A 305 13.33 8.92 -7.56
CA ALA A 305 12.12 8.39 -6.95
C ALA A 305 12.31 6.98 -6.39
N ALA A 306 13.08 6.12 -7.06
CA ALA A 306 13.40 4.78 -6.56
C ALA A 306 14.31 4.83 -5.32
N LEU A 307 15.32 5.71 -5.30
CA LEU A 307 16.18 5.92 -4.13
C LEU A 307 15.38 6.50 -2.95
N ALA A 308 14.50 7.47 -3.21
CA ALA A 308 13.57 7.98 -2.21
C ALA A 308 12.61 6.88 -1.72
N GLY A 309 12.13 6.01 -2.62
CA GLY A 309 11.35 4.82 -2.30
C GLY A 309 12.10 3.83 -1.41
N ALA A 310 13.41 3.65 -1.62
CA ALA A 310 14.27 2.83 -0.77
C ALA A 310 14.36 3.41 0.65
N VAL A 311 14.60 4.72 0.76
CA VAL A 311 14.55 5.42 2.06
C VAL A 311 13.17 5.23 2.68
N LEU A 312 12.09 5.40 1.91
CA LEU A 312 10.72 5.25 2.42
C LEU A 312 10.44 3.83 2.94
N THR A 313 10.95 2.82 2.23
CA THR A 313 10.81 1.40 2.58
C THR A 313 11.51 1.08 3.90
N SER A 314 12.63 1.74 4.22
CA SER A 314 13.29 1.61 5.53
C SER A 314 12.37 2.04 6.70
N GLY A 315 11.40 2.93 6.43
CA GLY A 315 10.39 3.37 7.38
C GLY A 315 9.49 2.26 7.89
N LEU A 316 9.33 1.17 7.12
CA LEU A 316 8.54 0.01 7.53
C LEU A 316 9.15 -0.71 8.75
N VAL A 317 10.41 -0.43 9.12
CA VAL A 317 11.06 -0.98 10.32
C VAL A 317 11.63 0.10 11.24
N ALA A 318 11.65 1.36 10.81
CA ALA A 318 12.17 2.47 11.59
C ALA A 318 11.04 3.21 12.32
N ARG A 319 11.39 3.87 13.44
CA ARG A 319 10.43 4.61 14.28
C ARG A 319 9.66 5.70 13.51
N TRP A 320 10.28 6.29 12.50
CA TRP A 320 9.68 7.38 11.74
C TRP A 320 8.51 6.93 10.84
N GLY A 321 8.43 5.65 10.49
CA GLY A 321 7.27 5.06 9.79
C GLY A 321 6.14 4.62 10.73
N GLU A 322 6.33 4.72 12.04
CA GLU A 322 5.31 4.48 13.06
C GLU A 322 4.80 5.79 13.67
N VAL A 323 5.70 6.75 13.84
CA VAL A 323 5.42 8.09 14.35
C VAL A 323 6.03 9.11 13.41
N TRP A 324 5.21 10.03 12.93
CA TRP A 324 5.68 11.07 12.03
C TRP A 324 6.82 11.86 12.65
N PRO A 325 7.93 12.07 11.90
CA PRO A 325 9.04 12.89 12.36
C PRO A 325 8.60 14.24 12.90
N ARG A 326 9.32 14.74 13.90
CA ARG A 326 8.97 16.00 14.55
C ARG A 326 9.06 17.22 13.60
N TRP A 327 9.80 17.09 12.50
CA TRP A 327 9.96 18.12 11.48
C TRP A 327 8.76 18.26 10.52
N MET A 328 7.85 17.28 10.47
CA MET A 328 6.70 17.33 9.56
C MET A 328 5.62 18.28 10.07
N PRO A 329 5.27 19.35 9.34
CA PRO A 329 4.50 20.48 9.86
C PRO A 329 3.10 20.10 10.36
N VAL A 330 2.37 19.27 9.62
CA VAL A 330 0.94 18.98 9.88
C VAL A 330 0.73 17.78 10.80
N VAL A 331 1.64 16.81 10.76
CA VAL A 331 1.46 15.49 11.37
C VAL A 331 2.46 15.20 12.50
N ARG A 332 3.25 16.21 12.90
CA ARG A 332 4.30 16.16 13.92
C ARG A 332 3.98 15.25 15.11
N GLY A 333 4.80 14.22 15.31
CA GLY A 333 4.71 13.34 16.48
C GLY A 333 3.42 12.51 16.56
N ARG A 334 2.50 12.63 15.60
CA ARG A 334 1.31 11.80 15.52
C ARG A 334 1.70 10.42 15.02
N ARG A 335 0.93 9.42 15.42
CA ARG A 335 1.07 8.07 14.87
C ARG A 335 0.74 8.12 13.37
N VAL A 336 1.57 7.46 12.57
CA VAL A 336 1.32 7.29 11.13
C VAL A 336 0.07 6.41 10.97
N PRO A 337 -0.97 6.86 10.22
CA PRO A 337 -2.11 6.00 9.91
C PRO A 337 -1.63 4.75 9.18
N LEU A 338 -2.13 3.56 9.55
CA LEU A 338 -1.69 2.30 8.96
C LEU A 338 -1.80 2.31 7.42
N ALA A 339 -2.90 2.87 6.89
CA ALA A 339 -3.15 2.99 5.47
C ALA A 339 -2.10 3.83 4.72
N ALA A 340 -1.47 4.82 5.38
CA ALA A 340 -0.50 5.71 4.75
C ALA A 340 0.77 4.99 4.28
N ALA A 341 1.16 3.90 4.97
CA ALA A 341 2.28 3.04 4.55
C ALA A 341 1.79 1.84 3.73
N VAL A 342 0.68 1.22 4.15
CA VAL A 342 0.22 -0.04 3.57
C VAL A 342 -0.33 0.12 2.15
N VAL A 343 -1.13 1.16 1.89
CA VAL A 343 -1.75 1.36 0.57
C VAL A 343 -0.69 1.59 -0.53
N PRO A 344 0.21 2.59 -0.41
CA PRO A 344 1.23 2.79 -1.44
C PRO A 344 2.21 1.62 -1.51
N GLY A 345 2.64 1.06 -0.37
CA GLY A 345 3.55 -0.08 -0.34
C GLY A 345 2.98 -1.33 -1.02
N THR A 346 1.70 -1.64 -0.78
CA THR A 346 1.03 -2.79 -1.43
C THR A 346 0.84 -2.55 -2.92
N LEU A 347 0.48 -1.32 -3.32
CA LEU A 347 0.31 -0.98 -4.73
C LEU A 347 1.64 -1.15 -5.49
N VAL A 348 2.73 -0.58 -4.99
CA VAL A 348 4.06 -0.70 -5.62
C VAL A 348 4.55 -2.15 -5.62
N ALA A 349 4.35 -2.90 -4.53
CA ALA A 349 4.67 -4.31 -4.47
C ALA A 349 3.94 -5.11 -5.55
N ALA A 350 2.64 -4.85 -5.73
CA ALA A 350 1.84 -5.49 -6.76
C ALA A 350 2.32 -5.13 -8.17
N LEU A 351 2.55 -3.84 -8.44
CA LEU A 351 3.06 -3.36 -9.72
C LEU A 351 4.38 -4.04 -10.10
N PHE A 352 5.35 -4.12 -9.18
CA PHE A 352 6.62 -4.81 -9.44
C PHE A 352 6.43 -6.32 -9.60
N THR A 353 5.59 -6.95 -8.78
CA THR A 353 5.34 -8.40 -8.89
C THR A 353 4.74 -8.76 -10.24
N VAL A 354 3.83 -7.94 -10.75
CA VAL A 354 3.18 -8.15 -12.06
C VAL A 354 4.13 -7.82 -13.20
N ALA A 355 4.88 -6.72 -13.09
CA ALA A 355 5.89 -6.32 -14.07
C ALA A 355 7.05 -7.34 -14.18
N ALA A 356 7.24 -8.21 -13.19
CA ALA A 356 8.29 -9.22 -13.20
C ALA A 356 8.21 -10.15 -14.42
N VAL A 357 7.01 -10.59 -14.79
CA VAL A 357 6.80 -11.55 -15.90
C VAL A 357 7.23 -10.95 -17.25
N PRO A 358 6.66 -9.82 -17.72
CA PRO A 358 7.09 -9.23 -18.98
C PRO A 358 8.56 -8.79 -18.94
N MET A 359 9.07 -8.35 -17.77
CA MET A 359 10.49 -8.00 -17.63
C MET A 359 11.43 -9.20 -17.82
N ILE A 360 11.10 -10.37 -17.25
CA ILE A 360 11.84 -11.62 -17.48
C ILE A 360 11.79 -12.00 -18.96
N LEU A 361 10.59 -12.02 -19.55
CA LEU A 361 10.42 -12.40 -20.95
C LEU A 361 11.21 -11.48 -21.90
N MET A 362 11.15 -10.17 -21.67
CA MET A 362 11.90 -9.18 -22.44
C MET A 362 13.42 -9.40 -22.29
N SER A 363 13.91 -9.59 -21.07
CA SER A 363 15.33 -9.81 -20.79
C SER A 363 15.87 -11.08 -21.46
N VAL A 364 15.09 -12.16 -21.43
CA VAL A 364 15.45 -13.44 -22.07
C VAL A 364 15.44 -13.30 -23.60
N ARG A 365 14.39 -12.71 -24.18
CA ARG A 365 14.28 -12.51 -25.64
C ARG A 365 15.39 -11.64 -26.21
N GLN A 366 15.83 -10.63 -25.46
CA GLN A 366 16.90 -9.72 -25.88
C GLN A 366 18.31 -10.24 -25.55
N GLY A 367 18.43 -11.38 -24.87
CA GLY A 367 19.73 -11.87 -24.37
C GLY A 367 20.39 -10.94 -23.32
N ALA A 368 19.61 -10.02 -22.73
CA ALA A 368 20.08 -8.93 -21.88
C ALA A 368 19.73 -9.18 -20.41
N LEU A 369 20.19 -10.30 -19.85
CA LEU A 369 19.86 -10.71 -18.47
C LEU A 369 20.29 -9.71 -17.39
N TRP A 370 21.27 -8.83 -17.69
CA TRP A 370 21.67 -7.74 -16.80
C TRP A 370 20.51 -6.79 -16.47
N GLY A 371 19.49 -6.69 -17.34
CA GLY A 371 18.27 -5.93 -17.07
C GLY A 371 17.54 -6.38 -15.80
N LEU A 372 17.64 -7.67 -15.44
CA LEU A 372 17.07 -8.20 -14.20
C LEU A 372 17.87 -7.82 -12.94
N LEU A 373 19.13 -7.42 -13.09
CA LEU A 373 19.91 -6.84 -12.00
C LEU A 373 19.52 -5.37 -11.77
N VAL A 374 19.24 -4.63 -12.84
CA VAL A 374 18.78 -3.24 -12.76
C VAL A 374 17.32 -3.16 -12.30
N PHE A 375 16.46 -4.07 -12.77
CA PHE A 375 15.06 -4.19 -12.40
C PHE A 375 14.78 -5.58 -11.77
N PRO A 376 15.20 -5.82 -10.52
CA PRO A 376 15.02 -7.10 -9.85
C PRO A 376 13.57 -7.34 -9.39
N PHE A 377 12.58 -6.99 -10.22
CA PHE A 377 11.14 -7.11 -9.96
C PHE A 377 10.68 -8.47 -9.42
N PRO A 378 11.19 -9.63 -9.90
CA PRO A 378 10.81 -10.94 -9.36
C PRO A 378 11.11 -11.10 -7.87
N VAL A 379 12.09 -10.38 -7.35
CA VAL A 379 12.46 -10.37 -5.93
C VAL A 379 11.91 -9.13 -5.23
N TRP A 380 11.99 -7.97 -5.88
CA TRP A 380 11.66 -6.67 -5.30
C TRP A 380 10.18 -6.56 -4.93
N GLY A 381 9.28 -6.93 -5.84
CA GLY A 381 7.83 -6.88 -5.59
C GLY A 381 7.41 -7.75 -4.39
N PRO A 382 7.74 -9.06 -4.40
CA PRO A 382 7.45 -9.94 -3.27
C PRO A 382 8.11 -9.52 -1.96
N ALA A 383 9.38 -9.08 -1.98
CA ALA A 383 10.07 -8.60 -0.78
C ALA A 383 9.38 -7.36 -0.19
N LEU A 384 8.96 -6.41 -1.03
CA LEU A 384 8.21 -5.24 -0.59
C LEU A 384 6.83 -5.63 -0.03
N GLY A 385 6.13 -6.56 -0.66
CA GLY A 385 4.86 -7.10 -0.16
C GLY A 385 5.00 -7.74 1.21
N LEU A 386 6.06 -8.53 1.41
CA LEU A 386 6.42 -9.11 2.71
C LEU A 386 6.77 -8.01 3.73
N ALA A 387 7.55 -7.01 3.35
CA ALA A 387 7.89 -5.89 4.23
C ALA A 387 6.63 -5.15 4.74
N VAL A 388 5.66 -4.90 3.85
CA VAL A 388 4.37 -4.30 4.21
C VAL A 388 3.56 -5.22 5.12
N LEU A 389 3.52 -6.52 4.84
CA LEU A 389 2.84 -7.50 5.71
C LEU A 389 3.46 -7.55 7.11
N GLY A 390 4.79 -7.55 7.19
CA GLY A 390 5.54 -7.51 8.45
C GLY A 390 5.23 -6.25 9.26
N TYR A 391 5.15 -5.09 8.59
CA TYR A 391 4.73 -3.83 9.19
C TYR A 391 3.31 -3.92 9.78
N VAL A 392 2.35 -4.47 9.03
CA VAL A 392 0.97 -4.67 9.51
C VAL A 392 0.91 -5.59 10.73
N LEU A 393 1.59 -6.74 10.68
CA LEU A 393 1.56 -7.72 11.75
C LEU A 393 2.22 -7.21 13.04
N ARG A 394 3.34 -6.48 12.92
CA ARG A 394 3.99 -5.82 14.07
C ARG A 394 3.04 -4.83 14.75
N ARG A 395 2.37 -3.99 13.96
CA ARG A 395 1.48 -2.95 14.48
C ARG A 395 0.16 -3.47 15.07
N ARG A 396 -0.28 -4.68 14.71
CA ARG A 396 -1.43 -5.33 15.37
C ARG A 396 -1.15 -5.65 16.84
N GLY A 397 0.10 -5.99 17.19
CA GLY A 397 0.50 -6.28 18.57
C GLY A 397 0.41 -5.06 19.50
N GLU A 398 0.69 -3.86 18.97
CA GLU A 398 0.63 -2.60 19.72
C GLU A 398 -0.81 -2.23 20.12
N SER A 399 -1.79 -2.54 19.26
CA SER A 399 -3.21 -2.29 19.54
C SER A 399 -3.82 -3.23 20.59
N VAL A 400 -3.15 -4.33 20.92
CA VAL A 400 -3.60 -5.32 21.92
C VAL A 400 -3.06 -5.00 23.32
N ARG A 401 -2.03 -4.16 23.46
CA ARG A 401 -1.61 -3.66 24.77
C ARG A 401 -2.60 -2.58 25.23
N PRO A 402 -3.44 -2.82 26.26
CA PRO A 402 -4.24 -1.76 26.87
C PRO A 402 -3.29 -0.66 27.37
N GLY A 403 -3.69 0.60 27.14
CA GLY A 403 -2.79 1.74 27.18
C GLY A 403 -2.05 1.90 28.50
N THR A 404 -0.73 1.84 28.44
CA THR A 404 0.11 2.63 29.34
C THR A 404 0.26 4.01 28.69
N ILE A 405 -0.70 4.89 28.96
CA ILE A 405 -0.38 6.32 29.00
C ILE A 405 0.29 6.51 30.36
N GLU A 406 1.59 6.26 30.41
CA GLU A 406 2.41 6.80 31.49
C GLU A 406 2.62 8.27 31.15
N GLY A 407 1.88 9.11 31.88
CA GLY A 407 2.21 10.51 32.01
C GLY A 407 3.44 10.66 32.90
N SER A 408 4.37 11.49 32.44
CA SER A 408 5.23 12.36 33.23
C SER A 408 5.94 13.32 32.28
#